data_AF-A0A1I5KMF9-F1
#
_entry.id   AF-A0A1I5KMF9-F1
#
_cell.length_a   1.000
_cell.length_b   1.000
_cell.length_c   1.000
_cell.angle_alpha   90.00
_cell.angle_beta   90.00
_cell.angle_gamma   90.00
#
_symmetry.space_group_name_H-M   'P 1'
#
loop_
_entity.id
_entity.type
_entity.pdbx_description
1 polymer ?
#
loop_
_entity_poly.entity_id
_entity_poly.type
_entity_poly.pdbx_seq_one_letter_code
_entity_poly.pdbx_strand_id
1 'polypeptide(L)'
;MREASTAPCTVGRCSRTADLGQYCCGQCVNTLLRLLGEIDDYATALDPTPRRGGTVGRRSPGYGSKPPARLDVIAARDPRSVPHAVGPDDNDEDLRSIIGSVTALARWVAEECDDQRPLSPPTVASETAYLRSRILWATGQQWIDELAEDIRELHTQARRLSGDALPSPAAPCPDCEGPLWPVGDADTIAVRCGVCGTSYDGLALLDLGQQFACQLTGAA
;
A
#
# COMPACT_ATOMS: atom_id res chain seq x y z
N MET A 1 -7.50 6.28 -41.79
CA MET A 1 -6.54 6.91 -40.86
C MET A 1 -7.31 7.30 -39.62
N ARG A 2 -7.14 6.58 -38.51
CA ARG A 2 -7.77 6.94 -37.22
C ARG A 2 -6.87 7.99 -36.58
N GLU A 3 -7.42 9.14 -36.23
CA GLU A 3 -6.73 10.19 -35.49
C GLU A 3 -6.20 9.59 -34.19
N ALA A 4 -4.88 9.66 -34.01
CA ALA A 4 -4.21 9.25 -32.78
C ALA A 4 -4.53 10.29 -31.70
N SER A 5 -5.71 10.18 -31.07
CA SER A 5 -6.01 10.97 -29.89
C SER A 5 -5.04 10.55 -28.79
N THR A 6 -4.14 11.45 -28.42
CA THR A 6 -3.18 11.27 -27.32
C THR A 6 -3.94 11.39 -26.01
N ALA A 7 -4.67 10.33 -25.65
CA ALA A 7 -5.44 10.30 -24.41
C ALA A 7 -4.50 10.37 -23.19
N PRO A 8 -4.92 11.01 -22.09
CA PRO A 8 -4.18 10.96 -20.84
C PRO A 8 -4.13 9.52 -20.31
N CYS A 9 -3.06 9.17 -19.59
CA CYS A 9 -2.98 7.91 -18.88
C CYS A 9 -4.07 7.84 -17.80
N THR A 10 -4.88 6.79 -17.79
CA THR A 10 -5.99 6.62 -16.83
C THR A 10 -5.53 6.06 -15.48
N VAL A 11 -4.32 5.51 -15.43
CA VAL A 11 -3.80 4.77 -14.27
C VAL A 11 -3.38 5.72 -13.16
N GLY A 12 -4.22 5.85 -12.13
CA GLY A 12 -4.01 6.71 -10.97
C GLY A 12 -3.99 8.21 -11.32
N ARG A 13 -3.21 9.02 -10.60
CA ARG A 13 -3.04 10.45 -10.89
C ARG A 13 -1.86 10.75 -11.82
N CYS A 14 -1.64 9.89 -12.81
CA CYS A 14 -0.52 10.05 -13.74
C CYS A 14 -0.79 11.22 -14.70
N SER A 15 0.17 12.15 -14.83
CA SER A 15 0.04 13.31 -15.74
C SER A 15 0.58 13.06 -17.15
N ARG A 16 1.02 11.83 -17.45
CA ARG A 16 1.61 11.47 -18.75
C ARG A 16 0.52 11.06 -19.74
N THR A 17 0.84 11.13 -21.02
CA THR A 17 -0.01 10.59 -22.09
C THR A 17 0.10 9.08 -22.16
N ALA A 18 -1.01 8.40 -22.47
CA ALA A 18 -1.01 6.98 -22.75
C ALA A 18 -0.27 6.67 -24.07
N ASP A 19 0.24 5.44 -24.19
CA ASP A 19 0.86 4.97 -25.42
C ASP A 19 -0.21 4.74 -26.51
N LEU A 20 0.20 4.73 -27.78
CA LEU A 20 -0.72 4.63 -28.92
C LEU A 20 -1.59 3.37 -28.85
N GLY A 21 -2.90 3.55 -28.78
CA GLY A 21 -3.87 2.45 -28.70
C GLY A 21 -3.97 1.80 -27.32
N GLN A 22 -3.38 2.42 -26.29
CA GLN A 22 -3.45 1.98 -24.89
C GLN A 22 -4.11 3.06 -24.02
N TYR A 23 -4.53 2.66 -22.82
CA TYR A 23 -5.02 3.54 -21.76
C TYR A 23 -3.92 3.86 -20.72
N CYS A 24 -2.77 3.20 -20.82
CA CYS A 24 -1.64 3.30 -19.91
C CYS A 24 -0.39 3.84 -20.62
N CYS A 25 0.50 4.50 -19.88
CA CYS A 25 1.83 4.88 -20.38
C CYS A 25 2.87 3.84 -19.96
N GLY A 26 3.94 3.67 -20.73
CA GLY A 26 5.01 2.69 -20.44
C GLY A 26 5.62 2.79 -19.03
N GLN A 27 5.61 3.97 -18.40
CA GLN A 27 6.05 4.10 -17.00
C GLN A 27 5.10 3.44 -16.01
N CYS A 28 3.79 3.64 -16.18
CA CYS A 28 2.79 3.00 -15.35
C CYS A 28 2.81 1.48 -15.58
N VAL A 29 3.01 1.02 -16.82
CA VAL A 29 3.23 -0.41 -17.12
C VAL A 29 4.40 -0.99 -16.32
N ASN A 30 5.58 -0.37 -16.42
CA ASN A 30 6.77 -0.82 -15.67
C ASN A 30 6.54 -0.76 -14.15
N THR A 31 5.77 0.22 -13.68
CA THR A 31 5.39 0.33 -12.28
C THR A 31 4.52 -0.85 -11.86
N LEU A 32 3.45 -1.17 -12.59
CA LEU A 32 2.58 -2.30 -12.28
C LEU A 32 3.32 -3.62 -12.29
N LEU A 33 4.19 -3.84 -13.28
CA LEU A 33 5.05 -5.01 -13.34
C LEU A 33 5.94 -5.11 -12.09
N ARG A 34 6.59 -4.01 -11.71
CA ARG A 34 7.41 -3.96 -10.48
C ARG A 34 6.58 -4.29 -9.24
N LEU A 35 5.42 -3.65 -9.06
CA LEU A 35 4.54 -3.87 -7.90
C LEU A 35 4.11 -5.34 -7.79
N LEU A 36 3.76 -5.99 -8.89
CA LEU A 36 3.42 -7.42 -8.89
C LEU A 36 4.58 -8.32 -8.49
N GLY A 37 5.82 -7.97 -8.87
CA GLY A 37 7.01 -8.70 -8.42
C GLY A 37 7.24 -8.52 -6.92
N GLU A 38 7.15 -7.28 -6.44
CA GLU A 38 7.33 -6.96 -5.02
C GLU A 38 6.24 -7.58 -4.14
N ILE A 39 4.99 -7.74 -4.64
CA ILE A 39 3.93 -8.47 -3.92
C ILE A 39 4.38 -9.91 -3.61
N ASP A 40 5.00 -10.61 -4.58
CA ASP A 40 5.47 -11.98 -4.38
C ASP A 40 6.63 -12.05 -3.39
N ASP A 41 7.59 -11.13 -3.52
CA ASP A 41 8.73 -10.99 -2.60
C ASP A 41 8.25 -10.75 -1.16
N TYR A 42 7.34 -9.78 -0.97
CA TYR A 42 6.78 -9.46 0.34
C TYR A 42 5.95 -10.62 0.89
N ALA A 43 5.09 -11.25 0.08
CA ALA A 43 4.28 -12.38 0.50
C ALA A 43 5.15 -13.56 0.98
N THR A 44 6.29 -13.79 0.33
CA THR A 44 7.28 -14.80 0.71
C THR A 44 7.97 -14.45 2.04
N ALA A 45 8.24 -13.16 2.27
CA ALA A 45 8.90 -12.67 3.48
C ALA A 45 7.97 -12.54 4.71
N LEU A 46 6.66 -12.74 4.56
CA LEU A 46 5.70 -12.58 5.66
C LEU A 46 5.88 -13.62 6.77
N ASP A 47 6.39 -13.15 7.91
CA ASP A 47 6.58 -13.93 9.13
C ASP A 47 5.48 -13.65 10.18
N PRO A 48 4.69 -14.67 10.60
CA PRO A 48 3.69 -14.53 11.65
C PRO A 48 4.29 -14.44 13.07
N THR A 49 5.61 -14.58 13.25
CA THR A 49 6.22 -14.47 14.58
C THR A 49 6.08 -13.05 15.15
N PRO A 50 5.88 -12.90 16.48
CA PRO A 50 5.83 -11.59 17.12
C PRO A 50 7.15 -10.84 16.93
N ARG A 51 7.08 -9.61 16.40
CA ARG A 51 8.23 -8.71 16.45
C ARG A 51 8.49 -8.32 17.91
N ARG A 52 9.73 -8.44 18.38
CA ARG A 52 10.15 -7.85 19.67
C ARG A 52 9.96 -6.33 19.57
N GLY A 53 8.98 -5.80 20.28
CA GLY A 53 8.81 -4.36 20.43
C GLY A 53 10.05 -3.75 21.08
N GLY A 54 10.55 -2.65 20.51
CA GLY A 54 11.64 -1.88 21.09
C GLY A 54 11.33 -1.47 22.54
N THR A 55 12.36 -1.47 23.37
CA THR A 55 12.37 -1.04 24.77
C THR A 55 11.91 0.41 24.91
N VAL A 56 10.61 0.65 24.97
CA VAL A 56 10.03 1.93 25.38
C VAL A 56 9.54 1.80 26.82
N GLY A 57 9.86 2.81 27.63
CA GLY A 57 9.77 2.89 29.08
C GLY A 57 8.67 2.09 29.77
N ARG A 58 9.07 1.51 30.90
CA ARG A 58 8.29 0.72 31.86
C ARG A 58 7.04 1.48 32.33
N ARG A 59 5.94 1.42 31.58
CA ARG A 59 4.59 1.71 32.09
C ARG A 59 4.06 0.47 32.82
N SER A 60 3.28 0.68 33.87
CA SER A 60 2.66 -0.39 34.66
C SER A 60 1.97 -1.42 33.76
N PRO A 61 2.13 -2.74 34.01
CA PRO A 61 1.56 -3.77 33.14
C PRO A 61 0.04 -3.73 33.22
N GLY A 62 -0.61 -3.14 32.22
CA GLY A 62 -2.02 -3.44 31.96
C GLY A 62 -2.13 -4.89 31.53
N TYR A 63 -3.18 -5.58 31.99
CA TYR A 63 -3.54 -6.92 31.49
C TYR A 63 -4.04 -6.81 30.04
N GLY A 64 -3.12 -6.62 29.10
CA GLY A 64 -3.36 -6.77 27.67
C GLY A 64 -2.84 -8.11 27.21
N SER A 65 -3.72 -9.06 26.92
CA SER A 65 -3.34 -10.32 26.27
C SER A 65 -2.96 -10.01 24.82
N LYS A 66 -1.67 -9.79 24.55
CA LYS A 66 -1.17 -9.79 23.18
C LYS A 66 -1.04 -11.23 22.70
N PRO A 67 -1.64 -11.60 21.56
CA PRO A 67 -1.50 -12.95 21.03
C PRO A 67 -0.02 -13.26 20.76
N PRO A 68 0.41 -14.53 20.90
CA PRO A 68 1.79 -14.95 20.66
C PRO A 68 2.15 -15.00 19.17
N ALA A 69 1.35 -14.38 18.29
CA ALA A 69 1.55 -14.30 16.86
C ALA A 69 0.98 -13.00 16.29
N ARG A 70 1.46 -12.62 15.11
CA ARG A 70 0.97 -11.51 14.29
C ARG A 70 -0.30 -11.92 13.55
N LEU A 71 -1.46 -11.63 14.16
CA LEU A 71 -2.78 -12.00 13.61
C LEU A 71 -3.06 -11.34 12.26
N ASP A 72 -2.54 -10.13 12.04
CA ASP A 72 -2.57 -9.40 10.77
C ASP A 72 -1.89 -10.20 9.64
N VAL A 73 -0.72 -10.76 9.91
CA VAL A 73 0.01 -11.57 8.91
C VAL A 73 -0.70 -12.90 8.66
N ILE A 74 -1.23 -13.53 9.72
CA ILE A 74 -1.97 -14.78 9.58
C ILE A 74 -3.21 -14.57 8.71
N ALA A 75 -4.00 -13.54 9.01
CA ALA A 75 -5.20 -13.22 8.24
C ALA A 75 -4.86 -12.87 6.78
N ALA A 76 -3.80 -12.09 6.53
CA ALA A 76 -3.36 -11.77 5.17
C ALA A 76 -2.87 -13.00 4.37
N ARG A 77 -2.33 -14.03 5.04
CA ARG A 77 -1.88 -15.27 4.39
C ARG A 77 -2.97 -16.31 4.17
N ASP A 78 -4.04 -16.26 4.96
CA ASP A 78 -5.13 -17.23 4.86
C ASP A 78 -6.05 -16.88 3.66
N PRO A 79 -6.19 -17.77 2.65
CA PRO A 79 -7.10 -17.55 1.51
C PRO A 79 -8.57 -17.41 1.89
N ARG A 80 -8.96 -17.78 3.12
CA ARG A 80 -10.33 -17.72 3.61
C ARG A 80 -10.67 -16.42 4.33
N SER A 81 -9.67 -15.60 4.63
CA SER A 81 -9.89 -14.31 5.29
C SER A 81 -10.68 -13.39 4.37
N VAL A 82 -11.75 -12.82 4.91
CA VAL A 82 -12.56 -11.80 4.25
C VAL A 82 -12.38 -10.48 4.99
N PRO A 83 -12.33 -9.34 4.28
CA PRO A 83 -12.44 -8.04 4.91
C PRO A 83 -13.75 -7.95 5.67
N HIS A 84 -13.71 -7.50 6.92
CA HIS A 84 -14.91 -7.33 7.73
C HIS A 84 -14.74 -6.15 8.67
N ALA A 85 -15.45 -5.06 8.40
CA ALA A 85 -15.64 -3.96 9.34
C ALA A 85 -16.66 -4.42 10.41
N VAL A 86 -16.24 -4.45 11.68
CA VAL A 86 -17.08 -4.93 12.81
C VAL A 86 -17.81 -3.77 13.50
N GLY A 87 -17.50 -2.52 13.17
CA GLY A 87 -18.23 -1.37 13.71
C GLY A 87 -17.93 -0.02 13.06
N PRO A 88 -18.66 1.03 13.45
CA PRO A 88 -18.51 2.38 12.90
C PRO A 88 -17.18 3.08 13.28
N ASP A 89 -16.43 2.53 14.23
CA ASP A 89 -15.13 3.06 14.71
C ASP A 89 -13.92 2.25 14.18
N ASP A 90 -14.14 1.18 13.42
CA ASP A 90 -13.04 0.45 12.77
C ASP A 90 -12.57 1.29 11.57
N ASN A 91 -11.37 1.86 11.66
CA ASN A 91 -10.77 2.55 10.52
C ASN A 91 -10.62 1.55 9.36
N ASP A 92 -11.13 1.93 8.18
CA ASP A 92 -11.26 1.18 6.93
C ASP A 92 -9.92 0.67 6.30
N GLU A 93 -8.96 0.18 7.08
CA GLU A 93 -7.88 -0.65 6.53
C GLU A 93 -8.32 -2.12 6.51
N ASP A 94 -9.32 -2.38 5.67
CA ASP A 94 -9.85 -3.69 5.35
C ASP A 94 -8.73 -4.65 4.95
N LEU A 95 -8.28 -5.48 5.89
CA LEU A 95 -7.20 -6.43 5.69
C LEU A 95 -7.65 -7.51 4.71
N ARG A 96 -7.10 -7.49 3.50
CA ARG A 96 -7.39 -8.46 2.45
C ARG A 96 -6.50 -9.71 2.56
N SER A 97 -7.02 -10.87 2.18
CA SER A 97 -6.18 -12.04 1.93
C SER A 97 -5.32 -11.80 0.69
N ILE A 98 -3.99 -11.86 0.82
CA ILE A 98 -3.09 -11.59 -0.30
C ILE A 98 -3.28 -12.62 -1.41
N ILE A 99 -3.20 -13.90 -1.07
CA ILE A 99 -3.43 -14.96 -2.04
C ILE A 99 -4.85 -14.92 -2.61
N GLY A 100 -5.86 -14.64 -1.77
CA GLY A 100 -7.25 -14.51 -2.20
C GLY A 100 -7.42 -13.40 -3.23
N SER A 101 -6.87 -12.21 -2.95
CA SER A 101 -6.92 -11.05 -3.83
C SER A 101 -6.17 -11.27 -5.14
N VAL A 102 -4.91 -11.74 -5.12
CA VAL A 102 -4.18 -11.99 -6.39
C VAL A 102 -4.89 -13.06 -7.22
N THR A 103 -5.41 -14.12 -6.59
CA THR A 103 -6.16 -15.18 -7.30
C THR A 103 -7.43 -14.64 -7.93
N ALA A 104 -8.15 -13.73 -7.25
CA ALA A 104 -9.35 -13.10 -7.78
C ALA A 104 -9.03 -12.20 -8.99
N LEU A 105 -7.98 -11.37 -8.89
CA LEU A 105 -7.51 -10.52 -9.99
C LEU A 105 -7.07 -11.34 -11.20
N ALA A 106 -6.26 -12.39 -10.97
CA ALA A 106 -5.82 -13.29 -12.03
C ALA A 106 -6.98 -14.03 -12.69
N ARG A 107 -8.00 -14.42 -11.91
CA ARG A 107 -9.22 -15.02 -12.46
C ARG A 107 -9.96 -14.04 -13.36
N TRP A 108 -10.20 -12.82 -12.88
CA TRP A 108 -10.89 -11.79 -13.64
C TRP A 108 -10.18 -11.51 -14.96
N VAL A 109 -8.85 -11.29 -14.94
CA VAL A 109 -8.07 -11.07 -16.17
C VAL A 109 -8.12 -12.28 -17.10
N ALA A 110 -8.11 -13.51 -16.58
CA ALA A 110 -8.23 -14.72 -17.38
C ALA A 110 -9.59 -14.85 -18.06
N GLU A 111 -10.67 -14.50 -17.35
CA GLU A 111 -12.04 -14.46 -17.90
C GLU A 111 -12.13 -13.44 -19.05
N GLU A 112 -11.53 -12.25 -18.87
CA GLU A 112 -11.49 -11.20 -19.91
C GLU A 112 -10.61 -11.60 -21.12
N CYS A 113 -9.56 -12.41 -20.91
CA CYS A 113 -8.69 -12.90 -21.98
C CYS A 113 -9.23 -14.17 -22.69
N ASP A 114 -10.28 -14.81 -22.15
CA ASP A 114 -10.68 -16.18 -22.51
C ASP A 114 -9.53 -17.20 -22.37
N ASP A 115 -8.70 -17.02 -21.33
CA ASP A 115 -7.57 -17.89 -21.04
C ASP A 115 -7.98 -19.13 -20.24
N GLN A 116 -7.47 -20.29 -20.62
CA GLN A 116 -7.61 -21.48 -19.79
C GLN A 116 -6.69 -21.40 -18.57
N ARG A 117 -7.29 -21.49 -17.38
CA ARG A 117 -6.54 -21.54 -16.12
C ARG A 117 -6.07 -22.95 -15.80
N PRO A 118 -4.85 -23.12 -15.28
CA PRO A 118 -4.36 -24.42 -14.83
C PRO A 118 -5.21 -24.97 -13.68
N LEU A 119 -5.34 -26.29 -13.62
CA LEU A 119 -6.04 -27.00 -12.52
C LEU A 119 -5.23 -27.05 -11.22
N SER A 120 -3.96 -26.63 -11.26
CA SER A 120 -3.08 -26.62 -10.10
C SER A 120 -3.56 -25.60 -9.05
N PRO A 121 -3.36 -25.87 -7.75
CA PRO A 121 -3.69 -24.90 -6.70
C PRO A 121 -2.96 -23.56 -6.92
N PRO A 122 -3.65 -22.42 -6.79
CA PRO A 122 -3.05 -21.11 -7.00
C PRO A 122 -2.05 -20.78 -5.88
N THR A 123 -0.96 -20.11 -6.25
CA THR A 123 0.06 -19.58 -5.36
C THR A 123 0.31 -18.11 -5.68
N VAL A 124 0.82 -17.31 -4.73
CA VAL A 124 1.08 -15.89 -5.00
C VAL A 124 2.05 -15.74 -6.19
N ALA A 125 3.10 -16.55 -6.24
CA ALA A 125 4.04 -16.59 -7.35
C ALA A 125 3.39 -16.94 -8.69
N SER A 126 2.54 -17.99 -8.76
CA SER A 126 1.88 -18.37 -10.01
C SER A 126 0.91 -17.30 -10.52
N GLU A 127 0.12 -16.71 -9.62
CA GLU A 127 -0.88 -15.72 -9.99
C GLU A 127 -0.25 -14.36 -10.37
N THR A 128 0.77 -13.91 -9.62
CA THR A 128 1.52 -12.69 -9.99
C THR A 128 2.29 -12.88 -11.29
N ALA A 129 2.89 -14.05 -11.55
CA ALA A 129 3.54 -14.35 -12.82
C ALA A 129 2.55 -14.33 -13.99
N TYR A 130 1.36 -14.90 -13.81
CA TYR A 130 0.28 -14.83 -14.80
C TYR A 130 -0.11 -13.38 -15.09
N LEU A 131 -0.43 -12.59 -14.05
CA LEU A 131 -0.78 -11.18 -14.20
C LEU A 131 0.32 -10.40 -14.92
N ARG A 132 1.59 -10.59 -14.54
CA ARG A 132 2.75 -9.94 -15.20
C ARG A 132 2.81 -10.24 -16.70
N SER A 133 2.49 -11.47 -17.10
CA SER A 133 2.45 -11.86 -18.51
C SER A 133 1.30 -11.20 -19.30
N ARG A 134 0.23 -10.79 -18.60
CA ARG A 134 -0.97 -10.19 -19.18
C ARG A 134 -1.08 -8.68 -19.02
N ILE A 135 -0.23 -8.03 -18.21
CA ILE A 135 -0.28 -6.57 -18.00
C ILE A 135 -0.24 -5.80 -19.33
N LEU A 136 0.63 -6.17 -20.28
CA LEU A 136 0.70 -5.43 -21.54
C LEU A 136 -0.62 -5.52 -22.33
N TRP A 137 -1.30 -6.67 -22.30
CA TRP A 137 -2.63 -6.80 -22.90
C TRP A 137 -3.67 -5.97 -22.15
N ALA A 138 -3.65 -6.01 -20.81
CA ALA A 138 -4.58 -5.26 -19.96
C ALA A 138 -4.49 -3.75 -20.18
N THR A 139 -3.32 -3.22 -20.57
CA THR A 139 -3.16 -1.78 -20.87
C THR A 139 -3.95 -1.28 -22.07
N GLY A 140 -4.40 -2.20 -22.94
CA GLY A 140 -5.33 -1.90 -24.03
C GLY A 140 -6.80 -1.88 -23.60
N GLN A 141 -7.10 -2.17 -22.34
CA GLN A 141 -8.46 -2.28 -21.81
C GLN A 141 -8.87 -1.03 -21.04
N GLN A 142 -10.14 -0.68 -21.11
CA GLN A 142 -10.69 0.52 -20.45
C GLN A 142 -10.66 0.43 -18.92
N TRP A 143 -10.67 -0.78 -18.36
CA TRP A 143 -10.71 -1.07 -16.91
C TRP A 143 -9.31 -1.14 -16.25
N ILE A 144 -8.23 -0.78 -16.98
CA ILE A 144 -6.86 -0.91 -16.48
C ILE A 144 -6.60 -0.09 -15.20
N ASP A 145 -7.32 1.00 -15.00
CA ASP A 145 -7.24 1.84 -13.82
C ASP A 145 -7.72 1.12 -12.57
N GLU A 146 -8.83 0.38 -12.65
CA GLU A 146 -9.35 -0.47 -11.57
C GLU A 146 -8.34 -1.55 -11.18
N LEU A 147 -7.82 -2.30 -12.16
CA LEU A 147 -6.79 -3.31 -11.92
C LEU A 147 -5.53 -2.68 -11.28
N ALA A 148 -5.14 -1.50 -11.74
CA ALA A 148 -3.99 -0.80 -11.21
C ALA A 148 -4.20 -0.27 -9.79
N GLU A 149 -5.42 0.09 -9.41
CA GLU A 149 -5.77 0.47 -8.04
C GLU A 149 -5.66 -0.74 -7.11
N ASP A 150 -6.29 -1.87 -7.46
CA ASP A 150 -6.22 -3.09 -6.66
C ASP A 150 -4.79 -3.60 -6.47
N ILE A 151 -3.95 -3.57 -7.53
CA ILE A 151 -2.54 -3.95 -7.41
C ILE A 151 -1.79 -3.03 -6.45
N ARG A 152 -2.07 -1.72 -6.45
CA ARG A 152 -1.41 -0.76 -5.55
C ARG A 152 -1.84 -0.93 -4.11
N GLU A 153 -3.13 -1.12 -3.87
CA GLU A 153 -3.67 -1.37 -2.54
C GLU A 153 -3.05 -2.64 -1.96
N LEU A 154 -3.03 -3.72 -2.75
CA LEU A 154 -2.48 -4.99 -2.34
C LEU A 154 -0.98 -4.92 -2.07
N HIS A 155 -0.24 -4.22 -2.93
CA HIS A 155 1.18 -3.95 -2.72
C HIS A 155 1.43 -3.16 -1.43
N THR A 156 0.65 -2.09 -1.20
CA THR A 156 0.77 -1.25 0.00
C THR A 156 0.54 -2.09 1.26
N GLN A 157 -0.47 -2.95 1.24
CA GLN A 157 -0.74 -3.88 2.35
C GLN A 157 0.41 -4.88 2.56
N ALA A 158 0.87 -5.55 1.49
CA ALA A 158 1.95 -6.53 1.58
C ALA A 158 3.25 -5.90 2.11
N ARG A 159 3.59 -4.70 1.61
CA ARG A 159 4.73 -3.90 2.04
C ARG A 159 4.61 -3.48 3.51
N ARG A 160 3.43 -3.02 3.95
CA ARG A 160 3.13 -2.66 5.34
C ARG A 160 3.34 -3.83 6.28
N LEU A 161 2.78 -4.99 5.95
CA LEU A 161 2.86 -6.21 6.76
C LEU A 161 4.30 -6.76 6.84
N SER A 162 5.08 -6.56 5.78
CA SER A 162 6.52 -6.89 5.73
C SER A 162 7.36 -5.91 6.56
N GLY A 163 6.79 -4.78 6.98
CA GLY A 163 7.46 -3.76 7.77
C GLY A 163 8.41 -2.86 6.98
N ASP A 164 8.28 -2.85 5.65
CA ASP A 164 8.90 -1.89 4.75
C ASP A 164 7.90 -0.76 4.41
N ALA A 165 6.96 -0.45 5.31
CA ALA A 165 5.95 0.57 5.07
C ALA A 165 6.63 1.91 4.75
N LEU A 166 6.12 2.63 3.74
CA LEU A 166 6.45 4.05 3.59
C LEU A 166 6.06 4.76 4.88
N PRO A 167 6.89 5.68 5.39
CA PRO A 167 6.51 6.46 6.55
C PRO A 167 5.23 7.20 6.25
N SER A 168 4.19 7.00 7.06
CA SER A 168 2.99 7.82 7.01
C SER A 168 3.34 9.27 7.36
N PRO A 169 2.58 10.26 6.83
CA PRO A 169 2.78 11.63 7.26
C PRO A 169 2.58 11.71 8.78
N ALA A 170 3.55 12.30 9.47
CA ALA A 170 3.58 12.37 10.91
C ALA A 170 2.49 13.31 11.46
N ALA A 171 2.23 14.40 10.73
CA ALA A 171 1.27 15.45 11.10
C ALA A 171 1.03 16.41 9.91
N PRO A 172 0.00 17.27 9.92
CA PRO A 172 -0.09 18.42 9.04
C PRO A 172 0.98 19.49 9.38
N CYS A 173 1.42 20.26 8.41
CA CYS A 173 2.36 21.36 8.61
C CYS A 173 1.64 22.55 9.27
N PRO A 174 2.19 23.17 10.33
CA PRO A 174 1.54 24.32 10.96
C PRO A 174 1.50 25.56 10.07
N ASP A 175 2.42 25.69 9.10
CA ASP A 175 2.48 26.86 8.21
C ASP A 175 1.53 26.78 7.02
N CYS A 176 1.28 25.57 6.51
CA CYS A 176 0.60 25.39 5.23
C CYS A 176 -0.34 24.18 5.17
N GLU A 177 -0.57 23.52 6.31
CA GLU A 177 -1.41 22.33 6.48
C GLU A 177 -1.01 21.10 5.61
N GLY A 178 0.08 21.19 4.87
CA GLY A 178 0.59 20.11 4.01
C GLY A 178 1.19 18.95 4.82
N PRO A 179 1.21 17.72 4.30
CA PRO A 179 1.71 16.56 5.03
C PRO A 179 3.19 16.69 5.40
N LEU A 180 3.52 16.49 6.68
CA LEU A 180 4.90 16.38 7.19
C LEU A 180 5.37 14.94 7.09
N TRP A 181 6.44 14.71 6.34
CA TRP A 181 7.04 13.39 6.13
C TRP A 181 8.27 13.23 7.02
N PRO A 182 8.45 12.08 7.70
CA PRO A 182 9.69 11.75 8.36
C PRO A 182 10.87 11.80 7.38
N VAL A 183 11.95 12.47 7.78
CA VAL A 183 13.18 12.58 7.02
C VAL A 183 14.36 12.42 7.96
N GLY A 184 15.40 11.73 7.52
CA GLY A 184 16.62 11.51 8.29
C GLY A 184 16.91 10.02 8.51
N ASP A 185 18.13 9.76 8.99
CA ASP A 185 18.64 8.42 9.27
C ASP A 185 18.34 8.01 10.72
N ALA A 186 18.75 6.80 11.12
CA ALA A 186 18.52 6.26 12.47
C ALA A 186 18.95 7.19 13.62
N ASP A 187 19.90 8.09 13.37
CA ASP A 187 20.45 9.02 14.36
C ASP A 187 19.84 10.44 14.30
N THR A 188 19.08 10.78 13.24
CA THR A 188 18.53 12.12 13.06
C THR A 188 17.04 12.05 12.78
N ILE A 189 16.23 12.37 13.79
CA ILE A 189 14.78 12.46 13.62
C ILE A 189 14.46 13.88 13.14
N ALA A 190 13.99 14.01 11.90
CA ALA A 190 13.42 15.24 11.37
C ALA A 190 12.09 14.93 10.65
N VAL A 191 11.27 15.96 10.43
CA VAL A 191 10.11 15.89 9.54
C VAL A 191 10.14 17.05 8.56
N ARG A 192 9.67 16.86 7.34
CA ARG A 192 9.64 17.88 6.29
C ARG A 192 8.30 17.93 5.61
N CYS A 193 7.79 19.15 5.42
CA CYS A 193 6.55 19.34 4.69
C CYS A 193 6.75 19.02 3.20
N GLY A 194 5.86 18.17 2.65
CA GLY A 194 5.83 17.87 1.23
C GLY A 194 5.33 19.01 0.34
N VAL A 195 4.76 20.07 0.92
CA VAL A 195 4.18 21.22 0.20
C VAL A 195 5.11 22.43 0.26
N CYS A 196 5.33 23.01 1.45
CA CYS A 196 6.17 24.21 1.60
C CYS A 196 7.67 23.88 1.72
N GLY A 197 8.02 22.61 1.96
CA GLY A 197 9.41 22.19 2.09
C GLY A 197 10.07 22.48 3.45
N THR A 198 9.38 23.16 4.38
CA THR A 198 9.87 23.44 5.73
C THR A 198 10.24 22.16 6.45
N SER A 199 11.45 22.12 7.02
CA SER A 199 11.94 21.01 7.85
C SER A 199 11.93 21.38 9.33
N TYR A 200 11.51 20.45 10.16
CA TYR A 200 11.48 20.54 11.61
C TYR A 200 12.36 19.44 12.17
N ASP A 201 13.40 19.80 12.92
CA ASP A 201 14.36 18.90 13.55
C ASP A 201 14.61 19.30 15.02
N GLY A 202 15.25 18.42 15.79
CA GLY A 202 15.70 18.73 17.16
C GLY A 202 14.60 19.31 18.06
N LEU A 203 14.79 20.55 18.52
CA LEU A 203 13.83 21.25 19.39
C LEU A 203 12.54 21.65 18.65
N ALA A 204 12.62 21.97 17.36
CA ALA A 204 11.44 22.35 16.58
C ALA A 204 10.41 21.21 16.50
N LEU A 205 10.86 19.96 16.54
CA LEU A 205 9.99 18.79 16.66
C LEU A 205 9.25 18.70 18.00
N LEU A 206 9.90 19.10 19.10
CA LEU A 206 9.28 19.11 20.43
C LEU A 206 8.21 20.19 20.52
N ASP A 207 8.49 21.38 19.97
CA ASP A 207 7.53 22.49 19.92
C ASP A 207 6.30 22.10 19.07
N LEU A 208 6.53 21.46 17.93
CA LEU A 208 5.49 20.91 17.07
C LEU A 208 4.64 19.86 17.82
N GLY A 209 5.28 18.96 18.57
CA GLY A 209 4.62 17.98 19.41
C GLY A 209 3.76 18.59 20.54
N GLN A 210 4.24 19.66 21.18
CA GLN A 210 3.46 20.40 22.18
C GLN A 210 2.25 21.10 21.55
N GLN A 211 2.40 21.72 20.39
CA GLN A 211 1.28 22.39 19.69
C GLN A 211 0.15 21.41 19.38
N PHE A 212 0.47 20.22 18.84
CA PHE A 212 -0.56 19.19 18.61
C PHE A 212 -1.18 18.66 19.90
N ALA A 213 -0.38 18.49 20.96
CA ALA A 213 -0.91 18.06 22.26
C ALA A 213 -1.89 19.09 22.86
N CYS A 214 -1.59 20.39 22.74
CA CYS A 214 -2.49 21.47 23.18
C CYS A 214 -3.78 21.53 22.36
N GLN A 215 -3.69 21.35 21.03
CA GLN A 215 -4.86 21.32 20.14
C GLN A 215 -5.80 20.14 20.43
N LEU A 216 -5.25 18.98 20.77
CA LEU A 216 -6.03 17.79 21.11
C LEU A 216 -6.66 17.83 22.51
N THR A 217 -6.09 18.61 23.44
CA THR A 217 -6.55 18.70 24.83
C THR A 217 -7.46 19.91 25.10
N GLY A 218 -7.69 20.78 24.12
CA GLY A 218 -8.65 21.88 24.22
C GLY A 218 -8.35 22.87 25.35
N ALA A 219 -7.08 23.04 25.71
CA ALA A 219 -6.68 24.06 26.69
C ALA A 219 -6.41 25.38 25.96
N ALA A 220 -7.45 26.22 25.91
CA ALA A 220 -7.31 27.67 25.77
C ALA A 220 -6.94 28.31 27.12
#